data_AF-A0A832PWY5-F1
#
_entry.id   AF-A0A832PWY5-F1
#
_cell.length_a   1.000
_cell.length_b   1.000
_cell.length_c   1.000
_cell.angle_alpha   90.00
_cell.angle_beta   90.00
_cell.angle_gamma   90.00
#
_symmetry.space_group_name_H-M   'P 1'
#
loop_
_entity.id
_entity.type
_entity.pdbx_description
1 polymer ?
#
loop_
_entity_poly.entity_id
_entity_poly.type
_entity_poly.pdbx_seq_one_letter_code
_entity_poly.pdbx_strand_id
1 'polypeptide(L)' 'MPYTQAQKKATQKYLNTLKSLSIRIKDEDYTRYSNAAKKANMSLRAYVIKSIEEKIEKGQD' A
#
# COMPACT_ATOMS: atom_id res chain seq x y z
N MET A 1 -10.97 -19.11 13.91
CA MET A 1 -9.69 -19.62 14.47
C MET A 1 -9.00 -18.48 15.21
N PRO A 2 -8.95 -18.46 16.55
CA PRO A 2 -8.20 -17.44 17.29
C PRO A 2 -6.70 -17.69 17.11
N TYR A 3 -5.94 -16.67 16.69
CA TYR A 3 -4.49 -16.76 16.54
C TYR A 3 -3.82 -17.22 17.83
N THR A 4 -2.86 -18.14 17.71
CA THR A 4 -2.02 -18.54 18.84
C THR A 4 -1.13 -17.37 19.28
N GLN A 5 -0.71 -17.36 20.55
CA GLN A 5 0.16 -16.30 21.07
C GLN A 5 1.49 -16.18 20.28
N ALA A 6 2.00 -17.31 19.78
CA ALA A 6 3.18 -17.33 18.93
C ALA A 6 2.95 -16.62 17.58
N GLN A 7 1.80 -16.86 16.93
CA GLN A 7 1.43 -16.19 15.68
C GLN A 7 1.27 -14.69 15.87
N LYS A 8 0.63 -14.25 16.97
CA LYS A 8 0.50 -12.81 17.30
C LYS A 8 1.85 -12.14 17.46
N LYS A 9 2.80 -12.77 18.18
CA LYS A 9 4.15 -12.23 18.40
C LYS A 9 4.95 -12.13 17.10
N ALA A 10 4.84 -13.13 16.22
CA ALA A 10 5.48 -13.12 14.91
C ALA A 10 4.92 -11.99 14.02
N THR A 11 3.59 -11.85 13.95
CA THR A 11 2.93 -10.76 13.22
C THR A 11 3.33 -9.39 13.74
N GLN A 12 3.35 -9.20 15.07
CA GLN A 12 3.78 -7.93 15.66
C GLN A 12 5.24 -7.59 15.32
N LYS A 13 6.14 -8.59 15.39
CA LYS A 13 7.55 -8.41 15.04
C LYS A 13 7.69 -7.95 13.58
N TYR A 14 6.94 -8.55 12.66
CA TYR A 14 6.93 -8.15 11.26
C TYR A 14 6.37 -6.73 11.07
N LEU A 15 5.23 -6.41 11.68
CA LEU A 15 4.63 -5.07 11.60
C LEU A 15 5.55 -3.97 12.12
N ASN A 16 6.35 -4.24 13.17
CA ASN A 16 7.33 -3.28 13.69
C ASN A 16 8.45 -2.94 12.70
N THR A 17 8.70 -3.78 11.68
CA THR A 17 9.68 -3.48 10.62
C THR A 17 9.12 -2.56 9.54
N LEU A 18 7.80 -2.35 9.51
CA LEU A 18 7.12 -1.58 8.50
C LEU A 18 6.83 -0.16 8.98
N LYS A 19 6.85 0.80 8.05
CA LYS A 19 6.37 2.17 8.28
C LYS A 19 5.06 2.37 7.54
N SER A 20 4.15 3.13 8.14
CA SER A 20 2.89 3.52 7.51
C SER A 20 3.05 4.86 6.80
N LEU A 21 2.54 4.93 5.58
CA LEU A 21 2.29 6.18 4.87
C LEU A 21 0.77 6.37 4.83
N SER A 22 0.28 7.43 5.47
CA SER A 22 -1.15 7.77 5.47
C SER A 22 -1.36 9.06 4.69
N ILE A 23 -2.25 9.02 3.70
CA ILE A 23 -2.60 10.16 2.86
C ILE A 23 -4.11 10.32 2.93
N ARG A 24 -4.56 11.50 3.36
CA ARG A 24 -5.98 11.85 3.33
C ARG A 24 -6.32 12.36 1.92
N ILE A 25 -7.35 11.77 1.33
CA ILE A 25 -7.87 12.12 0.00
C ILE A 25 -9.38 12.26 0.08
N LYS A 26 -9.97 12.93 -0.92
CA LYS A 26 -11.43 13.01 -1.06
C LYS A 26 -11.99 11.67 -1.53
N ASP A 27 -13.28 11.43 -1.27
CA ASP A 27 -13.96 10.19 -1.69
C ASP A 27 -13.99 10.01 -3.22
N GLU A 28 -14.12 11.12 -3.95
CA GLU A 28 -14.07 11.14 -5.42
C GLU A 28 -12.71 10.65 -5.94
N ASP A 29 -11.63 11.15 -5.32
CA ASP A 29 -10.25 10.75 -5.64
C ASP A 29 -10.01 9.28 -5.27
N TYR A 30 -10.50 8.83 -4.12
CA TYR A 30 -10.41 7.43 -3.72
C TYR A 30 -11.04 6.50 -4.77
N THR A 31 -12.26 6.84 -5.21
CA THR A 31 -12.99 6.07 -6.22
C THR A 31 -12.22 6.05 -7.55
N ARG A 32 -11.72 7.20 -7.98
CA ARG A 32 -10.92 7.34 -9.20
C ARG A 32 -9.65 6.49 -9.16
N TYR A 33 -8.88 6.57 -8.08
CA TYR A 33 -7.62 5.82 -7.93
C TYR A 33 -7.88 4.32 -7.79
N SER A 34 -8.92 3.93 -7.06
CA SER A 34 -9.32 2.52 -6.91
C SER A 34 -9.70 1.90 -8.27
N ASN A 35 -10.44 2.64 -9.10
CA ASN A 35 -10.80 2.19 -10.44
C ASN A 35 -9.57 2.08 -11.36
N ALA A 36 -8.61 3.01 -11.26
CA ALA A 36 -7.36 2.92 -12.01
C ALA A 36 -6.52 1.69 -11.59
N ALA A 37 -6.40 1.45 -10.29
CA ALA A 37 -5.70 0.27 -9.76
C ALA A 37 -6.35 -1.04 -10.22
N LYS A 38 -7.70 -1.13 -10.20
CA LYS A 38 -8.44 -2.28 -10.72
C LYS A 38 -8.17 -2.53 -12.20
N LYS A 39 -8.19 -1.48 -13.03
CA LYS A 39 -7.87 -1.59 -14.47
C LYS A 39 -6.45 -2.10 -14.71
N ALA A 40 -5.52 -1.77 -13.82
CA ALA A 40 -4.15 -2.28 -13.84
C ALA A 40 -3.99 -3.68 -13.20
N ASN A 41 -5.07 -4.34 -12.76
CA ASN A 41 -5.05 -5.59 -12.00
C ASN A 41 -4.18 -5.52 -10.73
N MET A 42 -4.20 -4.37 -10.04
CA MET A 42 -3.42 -4.11 -8.84
C MET A 42 -4.31 -3.69 -7.66
N SER A 43 -3.82 -3.95 -6.45
CA SER A 43 -4.37 -3.29 -5.26
C SER A 43 -4.06 -1.79 -5.29
N LEU A 44 -4.88 -0.96 -4.64
CA LEU A 44 -4.63 0.48 -4.55
C LEU A 44 -3.25 0.80 -3.95
N ARG A 45 -2.82 0.04 -2.93
CA ARG A 45 -1.49 0.18 -2.33
C ARG A 45 -0.38 -0.09 -3.35
N ALA A 46 -0.46 -1.22 -4.06
CA ALA A 46 0.56 -1.60 -5.05
C ALA A 46 0.63 -0.58 -6.19
N TYR A 47 -0.54 -0.10 -6.65
CA TYR A 47 -0.64 0.92 -7.67
C TYR A 47 0.02 2.25 -7.25
N VAL A 48 -0.20 2.69 -6.00
CA VAL A 48 0.43 3.90 -5.46
C VAL A 48 1.95 3.75 -5.35
N ILE A 49 2.44 2.63 -4.80
CA ILE A 49 3.88 2.39 -4.65
C ILE A 49 4.57 2.38 -6.01
N LYS A 50 4.02 1.61 -6.97
CA LYS A 50 4.57 1.54 -8.33
C LYS A 50 4.60 2.92 -9.00
N SER A 51 3.56 3.72 -8.83
CA SER A 51 3.51 5.09 -9.36
C SER A 51 4.58 6.01 -8.77
N ILE A 52 4.96 5.79 -7.50
CA ILE A 52 6.05 6.52 -6.84
C ILE A 52 7.39 6.05 -7.41
N GLU A 53 7.61 4.74 -7.51
CA GLU A 53 8.83 4.14 -8.08
C GLU A 53 9.07 4.60 -9.53
N GLU A 54 8.05 4.56 -10.38
CA GLU A 54 8.13 5.04 -11.76
C GLU A 54 8.54 6.52 -11.86
N LYS A 55 8.14 7.36 -10.90
CA LYS A 55 8.55 8.77 -10.85
C LYS A 55 9.98 8.96 -10.36
N ILE A 56 10.42 8.11 -9.43
CA ILE A 56 11.81 8.11 -8.98
C ILE A 56 12.72 7.71 -10.14
N GLU A 57 12.40 6.62 -10.85
CA GLU A 57 13.18 6.14 -11.99
C GLU A 57 13.26 7.18 -13.13
N LYS A 58 12.15 7.87 -13.43
CA LYS A 58 12.11 8.91 -14.46
C LYS A 58 12.75 10.25 -14.04
N GLY A 59 12.98 10.45 -12.74
CA GLY A 59 13.57 11.67 -12.19
C GLY A 59 15.08 11.58 -11.96
N GLN A 60 15.71 10.48 -12.36
CA GLN A 60 17.15 10.23 -12.25
C GLN A 60 17.97 10.65 -13.49
N ASP A 61 17.44 11.59 -14.29
CA ASP A 61 18.17 12.28 -15.37
C ASP A 61 18.81 13.58 -14.89
#